data_AF-A0A7C4NGR7-F1
#
_entry.id   AF-A0A7C4NGR7-F1
#
_cell.length_a   1.000
_cell.length_b   1.000
_cell.length_c   1.000
_cell.angle_alpha   90.00
_cell.angle_beta   90.00
_cell.angle_gamma   90.00
#
_symmetry.space_group_name_H-M   'P 1'
#
loop_
_entity.id
_entity.type
_entity.pdbx_description
1 polymer ?
#
loop_
_entity_poly.entity_id
_entity_poly.type
_entity_poly.pdbx_seq_one_letter_code
_entity_poly.pdbx_strand_id
1 'polypeptide(L)'
;MPLFEKIELYGGKEIARIKMEDFSSVYLKTKLENDLEYVNSMLKRWQREKEAKESLKKKEIEILGGKLELLVEAIFCKFCYRTNYLPVRSAFYDDFKNGIDHLILEKGTGNIVCFFDVVADIKSERFRQKLDKMQDINLKGEGATIDYGVKIVKTKEGKLKPVLGKIDKIPIFCLALNEEKIKEANEKLSPSLKMKTDYEKEIFNYFLETLHTQIKEILLRARKLPERLDPTLKKRILDFYDFFKKIK
;
A
#
# COMPACT_ATOMS: atom_id res chain seq x y z
N MET A 1 10.39 5.60 -24.18
CA MET A 1 11.09 5.54 -22.88
C MET A 1 10.16 4.91 -21.86
N PRO A 2 10.55 3.79 -21.24
CA PRO A 2 9.67 3.12 -20.28
C PRO A 2 9.61 3.93 -18.97
N LEU A 3 8.46 3.84 -18.28
CA LEU A 3 8.05 4.56 -17.06
C LEU A 3 9.05 4.56 -15.88
N PHE A 4 10.20 3.90 -16.02
CA PHE A 4 11.10 3.48 -14.95
C PHE A 4 12.40 4.29 -14.81
N GLU A 5 12.68 5.25 -15.69
CA GLU A 5 13.91 6.08 -15.62
C GLU A 5 13.77 7.37 -14.80
N LYS A 6 12.58 7.66 -14.23
CA LYS A 6 12.31 8.86 -13.43
C LYS A 6 12.26 8.61 -11.92
N ILE A 7 13.09 7.70 -11.40
CA ILE A 7 13.21 7.48 -9.95
C ILE A 7 14.41 8.29 -9.45
N GLU A 8 14.21 9.60 -9.29
CA GLU A 8 15.07 10.46 -8.48
C GLU A 8 14.36 10.70 -7.15
N LEU A 9 14.83 10.05 -6.08
CA LEU A 9 14.57 10.52 -4.72
C LEU A 9 15.10 11.94 -4.63
N TYR A 10 14.28 12.87 -4.13
CA TYR A 10 14.59 14.19 -3.52
C TYR A 10 13.58 15.24 -4.01
N GLY A 11 12.78 15.79 -3.09
CA GLY A 11 12.04 17.05 -3.32
C GLY A 11 10.52 17.05 -3.13
N GLY A 12 9.92 16.16 -2.33
CA GLY A 12 8.52 16.33 -1.90
C GLY A 12 7.45 16.15 -2.99
N LYS A 13 7.80 15.54 -4.13
CA LYS A 13 6.81 15.01 -5.09
C LYS A 13 6.56 13.54 -4.78
N GLU A 14 5.31 13.09 -4.76
CA GLU A 14 4.93 11.69 -4.54
C GLU A 14 5.32 10.86 -5.77
N ILE A 15 6.37 10.03 -5.67
CA ILE A 15 7.08 9.48 -6.85
C ILE A 15 6.53 8.12 -7.31
N ALA A 16 5.51 7.58 -6.66
CA ALA A 16 4.95 6.28 -7.03
C ALA A 16 3.44 6.21 -6.84
N ARG A 17 2.71 7.32 -7.01
CA ARG A 17 1.24 7.32 -6.90
C ARG A 17 0.58 7.02 -8.25
N ILE A 18 -0.44 6.17 -8.24
CA ILE A 18 -1.32 5.99 -9.41
C ILE A 18 -2.07 7.30 -9.69
N LYS A 19 -2.02 7.77 -10.94
CA LYS A 19 -2.68 8.99 -11.40
C LYS A 19 -4.05 8.67 -11.97
N MET A 20 -5.07 9.38 -11.52
CA MET A 20 -6.45 9.16 -11.95
C MET A 20 -6.66 9.58 -13.42
N GLU A 21 -5.90 10.56 -13.88
CA GLU A 21 -5.97 11.12 -15.24
C GLU A 21 -5.60 10.09 -16.31
N ASP A 22 -4.74 9.12 -15.96
CA ASP A 22 -4.33 8.04 -16.85
C ASP A 22 -5.50 7.10 -17.20
N PHE A 23 -6.61 7.16 -16.44
CA PHE A 23 -7.81 6.33 -16.60
C PHE A 23 -8.89 6.98 -17.48
N SER A 24 -8.58 8.08 -18.16
CA SER A 24 -9.47 8.76 -19.13
C SER A 24 -9.97 7.89 -20.27
N SER A 25 -9.26 6.81 -20.59
CA SER A 25 -9.67 5.82 -21.59
C SER A 25 -10.57 4.70 -21.04
N VAL A 26 -10.72 4.61 -19.72
CA VAL A 26 -11.45 3.54 -19.03
C VAL A 26 -12.72 4.06 -18.36
N TYR A 27 -12.65 5.24 -17.76
CA TYR A 27 -13.78 5.85 -17.09
C TYR A 27 -14.38 6.98 -17.91
N LEU A 28 -15.71 7.10 -17.82
CA LEU A 28 -16.41 8.26 -18.35
C LEU A 28 -15.84 9.54 -17.73
N LYS A 29 -15.70 10.57 -18.56
CA LYS A 29 -15.20 11.89 -18.14
C LYS A 29 -15.92 12.40 -16.88
N THR A 30 -17.24 12.25 -16.82
CA THR A 30 -18.07 12.64 -15.67
C THR A 30 -17.70 11.90 -14.38
N LYS A 31 -17.37 10.61 -14.43
CA LYS A 31 -16.90 9.87 -13.26
C LYS A 31 -15.56 10.41 -12.77
N LEU A 32 -14.61 10.64 -13.68
CA LEU A 32 -13.29 11.17 -13.32
C LEU A 32 -13.40 12.57 -12.71
N GLU A 33 -14.24 13.42 -13.28
CA GLU A 33 -14.50 14.76 -12.74
C GLU A 33 -15.09 14.68 -11.32
N ASN A 34 -16.12 13.86 -11.10
CA ASN A 34 -16.72 13.66 -9.78
C ASN A 34 -15.72 13.12 -8.75
N ASP A 35 -14.90 12.15 -9.13
CA ASP A 35 -13.90 11.56 -8.23
C ASP A 35 -12.77 12.56 -7.93
N LEU A 36 -12.34 13.37 -8.90
CA LEU A 36 -11.36 14.45 -8.70
C LEU A 36 -11.93 15.56 -7.80
N GLU A 37 -13.21 15.94 -7.97
CA GLU A 37 -13.90 16.87 -7.09
C GLU A 37 -13.97 16.34 -5.66
N TYR A 38 -14.30 15.05 -5.48
CA TYR A 38 -14.25 14.39 -4.18
C TYR A 38 -12.85 14.48 -3.56
N VAL A 39 -11.81 14.10 -4.29
CA VAL A 39 -10.41 14.19 -3.83
C VAL A 39 -10.05 15.64 -3.43
N ASN A 40 -10.40 16.62 -4.24
CA ASN A 40 -10.15 18.03 -3.95
C ASN A 40 -10.88 18.49 -2.69
N SER A 41 -12.13 18.04 -2.48
CA SER A 41 -12.90 18.34 -1.27
C SER A 41 -12.24 17.74 -0.01
N MET A 42 -11.74 16.50 -0.11
CA MET A 42 -11.05 15.80 0.97
C MET A 42 -9.70 16.46 1.30
N LEU A 43 -8.92 16.86 0.29
CA LEU A 43 -7.67 17.60 0.48
C LEU A 43 -7.90 18.95 1.16
N LYS A 44 -8.91 19.72 0.75
CA LYS A 44 -9.28 20.98 1.40
C LYS A 44 -9.71 20.77 2.85
N ARG A 45 -10.52 19.73 3.10
CA ARG A 45 -10.93 19.36 4.46
C ARG A 45 -9.72 18.98 5.31
N TRP A 46 -8.83 18.16 4.78
CA TRP A 46 -7.61 17.73 5.47
C TRP A 46 -6.70 18.93 5.81
N GLN A 47 -6.51 19.86 4.88
CA GLN A 47 -5.77 21.11 5.13
C GLN A 47 -6.40 21.93 6.26
N ARG A 48 -7.72 22.15 6.23
CA ARG A 48 -8.44 22.86 7.30
C ARG A 48 -8.31 22.16 8.64
N GLU A 49 -8.45 20.83 8.68
CA GLU A 49 -8.30 20.06 9.91
C GLU A 49 -6.86 20.14 10.46
N LYS A 50 -5.86 20.16 9.59
CA LYS A 50 -4.45 20.34 9.96
C LYS A 50 -4.17 21.73 10.55
N GLU A 51 -4.82 22.76 10.03
CA GLU A 51 -4.76 24.15 10.53
C GLU A 51 -5.54 24.31 11.84
N ALA A 52 -6.72 23.69 11.96
CA ALA A 52 -7.60 23.78 13.11
C ALA A 52 -7.23 22.85 14.28
N LYS A 53 -6.19 22.01 14.14
CA LYS A 53 -5.73 21.12 15.21
C LYS A 53 -5.07 21.92 16.34
N GLU A 54 -5.87 22.24 17.35
CA GLU A 54 -5.45 22.99 18.54
C GLU A 54 -4.57 22.16 19.49
N SER A 55 -4.76 20.84 19.58
CA SER A 55 -3.97 20.00 20.49
C SER A 55 -2.66 19.53 19.87
N LEU A 56 -1.52 19.84 20.51
CA LEU A 56 -0.18 19.36 20.14
C LEU A 56 -0.14 17.84 19.86
N LYS A 57 -0.76 17.04 20.73
CA LYS A 57 -0.75 15.56 20.62
C LYS A 57 -1.38 15.02 19.33
N LYS A 58 -2.49 15.59 18.85
CA LYS A 58 -3.11 15.16 17.58
C LYS A 58 -2.28 15.53 16.36
N LYS A 59 -1.55 16.65 16.44
CA LYS A 59 -0.64 17.11 15.39
C LYS A 59 0.58 16.22 15.31
N GLU A 60 1.14 15.82 16.44
CA GLU A 60 2.26 14.87 16.53
C GLU A 60 1.92 13.51 15.95
N ILE A 61 0.77 12.93 16.31
CA ILE A 61 0.33 11.62 15.79
C ILE A 61 0.21 11.64 14.25
N GLU A 62 -0.31 12.72 13.69
CA GLU A 62 -0.45 12.85 12.23
C GLU A 62 0.91 12.98 11.54
N ILE A 63 1.82 13.78 12.10
CA ILE A 63 3.19 13.91 11.62
C ILE A 63 3.91 12.56 11.66
N LEU A 64 3.74 11.81 12.76
CA LEU A 64 4.32 10.47 12.91
C LEU A 64 3.73 9.47 11.90
N GLY A 65 2.42 9.53 11.67
CA GLY A 65 1.74 8.73 10.63
C GLY A 65 2.35 8.97 9.25
N GLY A 66 2.44 10.24 8.83
CA GLY A 66 3.03 10.59 7.53
C GLY A 66 4.51 10.20 7.42
N LYS A 67 5.28 10.32 8.51
CA LYS A 67 6.67 9.83 8.53
C LYS A 67 6.76 8.31 8.36
N LEU A 68 5.85 7.55 8.98
CA LEU A 68 5.84 6.10 8.83
C LEU A 68 5.44 5.69 7.41
N GLU A 69 4.48 6.36 6.78
CA GLU A 69 4.14 6.10 5.36
C GLU A 69 5.37 6.27 4.46
N LEU A 70 6.10 7.38 4.61
CA LEU A 70 7.32 7.64 3.85
C LEU A 70 8.43 6.62 4.14
N LEU A 71 8.56 6.19 5.40
CA LEU A 71 9.51 5.15 5.80
C LEU A 71 9.18 3.82 5.12
N VAL A 72 7.91 3.40 5.14
CA VAL A 72 7.45 2.19 4.49
C VAL A 72 7.72 2.26 2.99
N GLU A 73 7.35 3.37 2.33
CA GLU A 73 7.61 3.59 0.91
C GLU A 73 9.12 3.46 0.59
N ALA A 74 9.97 4.16 1.35
CA ALA A 74 11.42 4.15 1.13
C ALA A 74 12.03 2.76 1.32
N ILE A 75 11.68 2.07 2.41
CA ILE A 75 12.19 0.73 2.72
C ILE A 75 11.74 -0.26 1.64
N PHE A 76 10.44 -0.33 1.33
CA PHE A 76 9.96 -1.28 0.34
C PHE A 76 10.52 -1.00 -1.06
N CYS A 77 10.60 0.27 -1.49
CA CYS A 77 11.22 0.62 -2.77
C CYS A 77 12.69 0.18 -2.85
N LYS A 78 13.45 0.37 -1.78
CA LYS A 78 14.85 -0.03 -1.68
C LYS A 78 15.04 -1.56 -1.72
N PHE A 79 14.20 -2.31 -1.01
CA PHE A 79 14.30 -3.77 -0.97
C PHE A 79 13.72 -4.45 -2.21
N CYS A 80 12.70 -3.84 -2.82
CA CYS A 80 12.14 -4.31 -4.09
C CYS A 80 12.95 -3.84 -5.31
N TYR A 81 13.98 -2.98 -5.12
CA TYR A 81 14.85 -2.54 -6.21
C TYR A 81 15.49 -3.73 -6.91
N ARG A 82 15.29 -3.84 -8.22
CA ARG A 82 15.70 -4.97 -9.10
C ARG A 82 15.03 -6.33 -8.83
N THR A 83 13.97 -6.37 -8.04
CA THR A 83 13.09 -7.54 -7.94
C THR A 83 11.98 -7.48 -9.01
N ASN A 84 11.21 -8.55 -9.13
CA ASN A 84 9.98 -8.58 -9.93
C ASN A 84 8.81 -7.83 -9.29
N TYR A 85 9.02 -7.12 -8.18
CA TYR A 85 7.95 -6.44 -7.45
C TYR A 85 8.16 -4.93 -7.44
N LEU A 86 7.04 -4.20 -7.39
CA LEU A 86 7.00 -2.74 -7.43
C LEU A 86 6.00 -2.24 -6.37
N PRO A 87 6.49 -1.67 -5.26
CA PRO A 87 5.68 -0.90 -4.33
C PRO A 87 5.23 0.39 -5.00
N VAL A 88 3.94 0.70 -4.89
CA VAL A 88 3.35 1.97 -5.35
C VAL A 88 2.29 2.44 -4.36
N ARG A 89 2.00 3.74 -4.35
CA ARG A 89 0.87 4.32 -3.63
C ARG A 89 -0.39 4.24 -4.48
N SER A 90 -1.53 4.01 -3.83
CA SER A 90 -2.83 4.02 -4.50
C SER A 90 -3.18 5.43 -4.99
N ALA A 91 -4.16 5.55 -5.91
CA ALA A 91 -4.69 6.86 -6.26
C ALA A 91 -5.30 7.56 -5.03
N PHE A 92 -5.28 8.90 -5.01
CA PHE A 92 -5.87 9.66 -3.89
C PHE A 92 -7.34 9.31 -3.62
N TYR A 93 -8.09 8.97 -4.66
CA TYR A 93 -9.46 8.49 -4.50
C TYR A 93 -9.49 7.21 -3.64
N ASP A 94 -8.69 6.21 -3.98
CA ASP A 94 -8.63 4.94 -3.25
C ASP A 94 -8.06 5.10 -1.84
N ASP A 95 -7.10 6.01 -1.66
CA ASP A 95 -6.58 6.42 -0.36
C ASP A 95 -7.71 6.98 0.53
N PHE A 96 -8.41 8.04 0.09
CA PHE A 96 -9.46 8.68 0.88
C PHE A 96 -10.74 7.85 1.02
N LYS A 97 -11.18 7.20 -0.06
CA LYS A 97 -12.45 6.49 -0.12
C LYS A 97 -12.34 5.08 0.42
N ASN A 98 -11.30 4.35 0.00
CA ASN A 98 -11.13 2.93 0.26
C ASN A 98 -10.14 2.66 1.41
N GLY A 99 -9.33 3.66 1.82
CA GLY A 99 -8.40 3.56 2.93
C GLY A 99 -7.19 2.68 2.62
N ILE A 100 -6.69 2.76 1.39
CA ILE A 100 -5.59 1.92 0.89
C ILE A 100 -4.40 2.83 0.60
N ASP A 101 -3.32 2.77 1.38
CA ASP A 101 -2.19 3.69 1.20
C ASP A 101 -1.22 3.15 0.13
N HIS A 102 -0.84 1.89 0.28
CA HIS A 102 0.23 1.24 -0.49
C HIS A 102 -0.25 -0.07 -1.11
N LEU A 103 0.36 -0.43 -2.23
CA LEU A 103 0.15 -1.70 -2.91
C LEU A 103 1.45 -2.24 -3.50
N ILE A 104 1.53 -3.57 -3.63
CA ILE A 104 2.64 -4.25 -4.31
C ILE A 104 2.14 -4.83 -5.62
N LEU A 105 2.78 -4.44 -6.73
CA LEU A 105 2.59 -5.00 -8.06
C LEU A 105 3.68 -6.02 -8.38
N GLU A 106 3.32 -7.13 -9.00
CA GLU A 106 4.28 -7.98 -9.71
C GLU A 106 4.51 -7.43 -11.13
N LYS A 107 5.73 -7.01 -11.46
CA LYS A 107 6.08 -6.34 -12.73
C LYS A 107 5.79 -7.17 -13.98
N GLY A 108 5.95 -8.49 -13.91
CA GLY A 108 5.76 -9.38 -15.07
C GLY A 108 4.29 -9.58 -15.45
N THR A 109 3.40 -9.53 -14.46
CA THR A 109 1.97 -9.88 -14.61
C THR A 109 1.05 -8.71 -14.29
N GLY A 110 1.59 -7.62 -13.72
CA GLY A 110 0.82 -6.52 -13.16
C GLY A 110 -0.16 -6.97 -12.10
N ASN A 111 0.04 -8.15 -11.52
CA ASN A 111 -0.84 -8.67 -10.49
C ASN A 111 -0.65 -7.83 -9.23
N ILE A 112 -1.74 -7.30 -8.68
CA ILE A 112 -1.71 -6.68 -7.36
C ILE A 112 -1.67 -7.78 -6.32
N VAL A 113 -0.55 -7.88 -5.64
CA VAL A 113 -0.28 -8.97 -4.71
C VAL A 113 -0.97 -8.69 -3.37
N CYS A 114 -0.94 -7.42 -2.91
CA CYS A 114 -1.55 -7.00 -1.65
C CYS A 114 -1.62 -5.48 -1.51
N PHE A 115 -2.35 -5.05 -0.48
CA PHE A 115 -2.38 -3.69 0.06
C PHE A 115 -1.82 -3.62 1.47
N PHE A 116 -1.25 -2.47 1.81
CA PHE A 116 -0.91 -2.13 3.18
C PHE A 116 -1.49 -0.79 3.58
N ASP A 117 -2.03 -0.79 4.78
CA ASP A 117 -2.33 0.40 5.56
C ASP A 117 -1.25 0.56 6.65
N VAL A 118 -1.00 1.80 7.08
CA VAL A 118 0.09 2.15 8.00
C VAL A 118 -0.44 2.81 9.28
N VAL A 119 0.09 2.39 10.44
CA VAL A 119 -0.27 2.96 11.76
C VAL A 119 0.96 3.24 12.62
N ALA A 120 1.15 4.49 13.03
CA ALA A 120 2.30 4.93 13.84
C ALA A 120 2.17 4.68 15.35
N ASP A 121 1.24 3.82 15.79
CA ASP A 121 1.03 3.49 17.19
C ASP A 121 0.45 2.08 17.35
N ILE A 122 1.28 1.16 17.85
CA ILE A 122 0.96 -0.26 18.07
C ILE A 122 0.07 -0.54 19.29
N LYS A 123 -0.14 0.44 20.18
CA LYS A 123 -0.96 0.28 21.41
C LYS A 123 -2.30 1.02 21.33
N SER A 124 -2.49 1.86 20.32
CA SER A 124 -3.71 2.64 20.15
C SER A 124 -4.96 1.78 19.91
N GLU A 125 -6.11 2.29 20.32
CA GLU A 125 -7.40 1.75 19.89
C GLU A 125 -7.55 1.79 18.37
N ARG A 126 -7.03 2.83 17.73
CA ARG A 126 -7.00 2.98 16.27
C ARG A 126 -6.31 1.80 15.58
N PHE A 127 -5.18 1.33 16.11
CA PHE A 127 -4.48 0.16 15.58
C PHE A 127 -5.32 -1.11 15.68
N ARG A 128 -5.96 -1.35 16.82
CA ARG A 128 -6.87 -2.50 17.00
C ARG A 128 -8.03 -2.44 16.02
N GLN A 129 -8.69 -1.28 15.88
CA GLN A 129 -9.78 -1.07 14.93
C GLN A 129 -9.32 -1.30 13.47
N LYS A 130 -8.11 -0.89 13.10
CA LYS A 130 -7.55 -1.16 11.75
C LYS A 130 -7.29 -2.65 11.54
N LEU A 131 -6.74 -3.35 12.52
CA LEU A 131 -6.54 -4.80 12.45
C LEU A 131 -7.86 -5.55 12.33
N ASP A 132 -8.86 -5.20 13.15
CA ASP A 132 -10.18 -5.83 13.11
C ASP A 132 -10.86 -5.59 11.75
N LYS A 133 -10.83 -4.35 11.24
CA LYS A 133 -11.34 -4.02 9.90
C LYS A 133 -10.63 -4.82 8.81
N MET A 134 -9.31 -4.93 8.86
CA MET A 134 -8.51 -5.71 7.92
C MET A 134 -8.90 -7.19 7.96
N GLN A 135 -9.02 -7.77 9.16
CA GLN A 135 -9.42 -9.16 9.34
C GLN A 135 -10.82 -9.39 8.79
N ASP A 136 -11.76 -8.48 9.06
CA ASP A 136 -13.13 -8.55 8.55
C ASP A 136 -13.17 -8.54 7.01
N ILE A 137 -12.45 -7.61 6.37
CA ILE A 137 -12.39 -7.50 4.90
C ILE A 137 -11.85 -8.80 4.28
N ASN A 138 -10.77 -9.34 4.86
CA ASN A 138 -10.15 -10.55 4.32
C ASN A 138 -10.98 -11.82 4.61
N LEU A 139 -11.50 -11.97 5.83
CA LEU A 139 -12.17 -13.19 6.29
C LEU A 139 -13.63 -13.30 5.86
N LYS A 140 -14.28 -12.19 5.48
CA LYS A 140 -15.59 -12.23 4.81
C LYS A 140 -15.46 -12.64 3.33
N GLY A 141 -14.23 -12.79 2.82
CA GLY A 141 -13.98 -13.18 1.42
C GLY A 141 -14.20 -12.04 0.42
N GLU A 142 -14.51 -10.85 0.90
CA GLU A 142 -14.74 -9.67 0.07
C GLU A 142 -13.42 -9.14 -0.49
N GLY A 143 -12.37 -9.12 0.35
CA GLY A 143 -11.14 -8.43 0.01
C GLY A 143 -11.35 -6.93 -0.20
N ALA A 144 -10.26 -6.21 -0.31
CA ALA A 144 -10.30 -4.80 -0.66
C ALA A 144 -10.51 -4.62 -2.17
N THR A 145 -11.01 -3.44 -2.51
CA THR A 145 -11.26 -3.01 -3.88
C THR A 145 -10.60 -1.66 -4.12
N ILE A 146 -10.00 -1.50 -5.29
CA ILE A 146 -9.57 -0.19 -5.81
C ILE A 146 -10.26 0.10 -7.12
N ASP A 147 -10.60 1.36 -7.33
CA ASP A 147 -11.13 1.86 -8.58
C ASP A 147 -9.99 2.13 -9.57
N TYR A 148 -8.87 2.68 -9.11
CA TYR A 148 -7.77 3.08 -9.98
C TYR A 148 -6.64 2.04 -9.95
N GLY A 149 -6.92 0.84 -10.46
CA GLY A 149 -5.96 -0.26 -10.53
C GLY A 149 -5.28 -0.45 -11.88
N VAL A 150 -4.11 -1.10 -11.86
CA VAL A 150 -3.33 -1.47 -13.05
C VAL A 150 -3.11 -2.99 -13.05
N LYS A 151 -3.46 -3.66 -14.16
CA LYS A 151 -3.12 -5.07 -14.45
C LYS A 151 -2.24 -5.13 -15.70
N ILE A 152 -1.38 -6.14 -15.84
CA ILE A 152 -0.67 -6.38 -17.10
C ILE A 152 -1.23 -7.66 -17.72
N VAL A 153 -1.78 -7.55 -18.92
CA VAL A 153 -2.31 -8.70 -19.66
C VAL A 153 -1.41 -9.01 -20.84
N LYS A 154 -1.31 -10.29 -21.18
CA LYS A 154 -0.65 -10.74 -22.40
C LYS A 154 -1.66 -10.66 -23.56
N THR A 155 -1.35 -9.90 -24.60
CA THR A 155 -2.19 -9.81 -25.80
C THR A 155 -2.17 -11.13 -26.58
N LYS A 156 -3.07 -11.28 -27.56
CA LYS A 156 -3.06 -12.43 -28.47
C LYS A 156 -1.72 -12.57 -29.22
N GLU A 157 -1.01 -11.46 -29.49
CA GLU A 157 0.34 -11.48 -30.09
C GLU A 157 1.47 -11.72 -29.08
N GLY A 158 1.15 -12.04 -27.83
CA GLY A 158 2.13 -12.35 -26.79
C GLY A 158 2.80 -11.13 -26.14
N LYS A 159 2.39 -9.91 -26.48
CA LYS A 159 2.93 -8.67 -25.89
C LYS A 159 2.28 -8.37 -24.55
N LEU A 160 3.04 -7.79 -23.60
CA LEU A 160 2.49 -7.34 -22.33
C LEU A 160 1.89 -5.94 -22.51
N LYS A 161 0.64 -5.74 -22.04
CA LYS A 161 -0.06 -4.45 -22.10
C LYS A 161 -0.68 -4.12 -20.74
N PRO A 162 -0.52 -2.88 -20.22
CA PRO A 162 -1.27 -2.45 -19.05
C PRO A 162 -2.76 -2.30 -19.40
N VAL A 163 -3.61 -2.83 -18.52
CA VAL A 163 -5.05 -2.64 -18.52
C VAL A 163 -5.38 -1.91 -17.22
N LEU A 164 -5.99 -0.74 -17.40
CA LEU A 164 -6.42 0.11 -16.30
C LEU A 164 -7.86 -0.23 -15.92
N GLY A 165 -8.20 -0.08 -14.65
CA GLY A 165 -9.58 -0.14 -14.16
C GLY A 165 -9.70 -0.75 -12.77
N LYS A 166 -10.94 -1.03 -12.39
CA LYS A 166 -11.28 -1.55 -11.07
C LYS A 166 -10.65 -2.93 -10.81
N ILE A 167 -10.14 -3.13 -9.60
CA ILE A 167 -9.61 -4.42 -9.16
C ILE A 167 -10.16 -4.75 -7.77
N ASP A 168 -10.74 -5.92 -7.64
CA ASP A 168 -11.37 -6.45 -6.44
C ASP A 168 -10.59 -7.65 -5.87
N LYS A 169 -11.08 -8.15 -4.72
CA LYS A 169 -10.57 -9.33 -4.04
C LYS A 169 -9.08 -9.24 -3.70
N ILE A 170 -8.60 -8.05 -3.32
CA ILE A 170 -7.18 -7.83 -2.99
C ILE A 170 -7.01 -7.97 -1.47
N PRO A 171 -6.03 -8.75 -0.98
CA PRO A 171 -5.80 -8.84 0.45
C PRO A 171 -5.22 -7.53 0.99
N ILE A 172 -5.76 -7.08 2.12
CA ILE A 172 -5.27 -5.90 2.85
C ILE A 172 -4.54 -6.34 4.11
N PHE A 173 -3.47 -5.65 4.46
CA PHE A 173 -2.70 -5.89 5.67
C PHE A 173 -2.38 -4.57 6.36
N CYS A 174 -1.94 -4.63 7.61
CA CYS A 174 -1.59 -3.46 8.39
C CYS A 174 -0.11 -3.52 8.79
N LEU A 175 0.63 -2.44 8.55
CA LEU A 175 1.97 -2.24 9.08
C LEU A 175 1.93 -1.23 10.21
N ALA A 176 2.63 -1.54 11.29
CA ALA A 176 2.72 -0.62 12.41
C ALA A 176 4.12 -0.59 13.00
N LEU A 177 4.55 0.60 13.39
CA LEU A 177 5.84 0.85 14.02
C LEU A 177 5.65 1.85 15.15
N ASN A 178 6.38 1.68 16.24
CA ASN A 178 6.27 2.60 17.37
C ASN A 178 6.98 3.94 17.08
N GLU A 179 6.61 4.96 17.84
CA GLU A 179 7.15 6.31 17.68
C GLU A 179 8.69 6.37 17.79
N GLU A 180 9.27 5.63 18.72
CA GLU A 180 10.72 5.59 18.95
C GLU A 180 11.46 5.10 17.71
N LYS A 181 11.01 4.01 17.09
CA LYS A 181 11.61 3.46 15.86
C LYS A 181 11.38 4.37 14.66
N ILE A 182 10.24 5.07 14.57
CA ILE A 182 10.01 6.07 13.51
C ILE A 182 11.00 7.25 13.66
N LYS A 183 11.23 7.71 14.89
CA LYS A 183 12.19 8.79 15.18
C LYS A 183 13.61 8.35 14.83
N GLU A 184 14.04 7.18 15.30
CA GLU A 184 15.34 6.59 15.00
C GLU A 184 15.56 6.43 13.49
N ALA A 185 14.53 6.05 12.74
CA ALA A 185 14.65 5.87 11.30
C ALA A 185 14.94 7.17 10.54
N ASN A 186 14.44 8.31 11.02
CA ASN A 186 14.75 9.60 10.39
C ASN A 186 16.25 9.94 10.45
N GLU A 187 16.98 9.42 11.44
CA GLU A 187 18.40 9.69 11.63
C GLU A 187 19.29 8.66 10.94
N LYS A 188 18.83 7.40 10.87
CA LYS A 188 19.65 6.26 10.43
C LYS A 188 19.40 5.79 9.00
N LEU A 189 18.35 6.27 8.35
CA LEU A 189 18.06 5.90 6.95
C LEU A 189 19.14 6.43 5.99
N SER A 190 19.61 5.55 5.10
CA SER A 190 20.50 5.95 4.02
C SER A 190 19.70 6.47 2.83
N PRO A 191 20.07 7.61 2.22
CA PRO A 191 19.41 8.10 1.02
C PRO A 191 19.67 7.27 -0.23
N SER A 192 20.64 6.34 -0.19
CA SER A 192 20.98 5.48 -1.34
C SER A 192 19.94 4.37 -1.54
N LEU A 193 19.32 4.30 -2.72
CA LEU A 193 18.47 3.15 -3.11
C LEU A 193 19.25 1.84 -3.30
N LYS A 194 20.57 1.91 -3.50
CA LYS A 194 21.39 0.73 -3.79
C LYS A 194 21.93 0.09 -2.52
N MET A 195 22.28 0.91 -1.53
CA MET A 195 22.86 0.45 -0.27
C MET A 195 21.75 0.13 0.72
N LYS A 196 21.79 -1.09 1.29
CA LYS A 196 20.89 -1.56 2.35
C LYS A 196 21.68 -1.67 3.64
N THR A 197 21.46 -0.75 4.58
CA THR A 197 22.15 -0.78 5.88
C THR A 197 21.59 -1.90 6.76
N ASP A 198 22.31 -2.32 7.81
CA ASP A 198 21.80 -3.36 8.71
C ASP A 198 20.57 -2.89 9.49
N TYR A 199 20.51 -1.60 9.83
CA TYR A 199 19.31 -0.98 10.40
C TYR A 199 18.09 -1.04 9.47
N GLU A 200 18.28 -0.75 8.18
CA GLU A 200 17.21 -0.86 7.18
C GLU A 200 16.75 -2.31 6.99
N LYS A 201 17.67 -3.27 7.06
CA LYS A 201 17.34 -4.71 7.04
C LYS A 201 16.54 -5.11 8.27
N GLU A 202 16.87 -4.59 9.45
CA GLU A 202 16.12 -4.85 10.69
C GLU A 202 14.66 -4.38 10.53
N ILE A 203 14.45 -3.13 10.09
CA ILE A 203 13.10 -2.58 9.84
C ILE A 203 12.36 -3.42 8.79
N PHE A 204 13.01 -3.71 7.66
CA PHE A 204 12.38 -4.48 6.60
C PHE A 204 11.97 -5.87 7.08
N ASN A 205 12.87 -6.58 7.77
CA ASN A 205 12.58 -7.90 8.34
C ASN A 205 11.44 -7.84 9.35
N TYR A 206 11.41 -6.81 10.21
CA TYR A 206 10.28 -6.59 11.12
C TYR A 206 8.94 -6.45 10.36
N PHE A 207 8.90 -5.67 9.28
CA PHE A 207 7.71 -5.57 8.44
C PHE A 207 7.36 -6.92 7.80
N LEU A 208 8.36 -7.67 7.30
CA LEU A 208 8.12 -8.99 6.71
C LEU A 208 7.52 -9.98 7.72
N GLU A 209 8.04 -10.04 8.94
CA GLU A 209 7.53 -10.92 10.00
C GLU A 209 6.12 -10.51 10.46
N THR A 210 5.84 -9.20 10.51
CA THR A 210 4.51 -8.65 10.81
C THR A 210 3.47 -9.09 9.76
N LEU A 211 3.83 -9.02 8.48
CA LEU A 211 2.97 -9.44 7.38
C LEU A 211 2.83 -10.96 7.31
N HIS A 212 3.92 -11.70 7.57
CA HIS A 212 3.90 -13.17 7.64
C HIS A 212 2.94 -13.68 8.72
N THR A 213 2.95 -13.03 9.88
CA THR A 213 2.06 -13.34 11.00
C THR A 213 0.59 -13.12 10.61
N GLN A 214 0.27 -11.99 9.96
CA GLN A 214 -1.09 -11.72 9.49
C GLN A 214 -1.57 -12.73 8.43
N ILE A 215 -0.71 -13.10 7.49
CA ILE A 215 -1.03 -14.13 6.48
C ILE A 215 -1.34 -15.47 7.14
N LYS A 216 -0.48 -15.91 8.07
CA LYS A 216 -0.69 -17.15 8.83
C LYS A 216 -2.02 -17.12 9.59
N GLU A 217 -2.33 -16.00 10.23
CA GLU A 217 -3.58 -15.83 10.96
C GLU A 217 -4.81 -15.93 10.05
N ILE A 218 -4.79 -15.22 8.90
CA ILE A 218 -5.87 -15.28 7.92
C ILE A 218 -6.05 -16.71 7.41
N LEU A 219 -4.96 -17.39 7.02
CA LEU A 219 -5.02 -18.76 6.51
C LEU A 219 -5.50 -19.75 7.59
N LEU A 220 -5.07 -19.59 8.84
CA LEU A 220 -5.50 -20.44 9.95
C LEU A 220 -6.99 -20.26 10.25
N ARG A 221 -7.49 -19.02 10.28
CA ARG A 221 -8.90 -18.72 10.49
C ARG A 221 -9.75 -19.17 9.31
N ALA A 222 -9.28 -18.99 8.07
CA ALA A 222 -9.94 -19.47 6.87
C ALA A 222 -10.04 -21.01 6.82
N ARG A 223 -9.05 -21.77 7.34
CA ARG A 223 -9.17 -23.23 7.47
C ARG A 223 -10.34 -23.66 8.35
N LYS A 224 -10.65 -22.89 9.40
CA LYS A 224 -11.80 -23.15 10.28
C LYS A 224 -13.13 -22.78 9.62
N LEU A 225 -13.10 -21.97 8.56
CA LEU A 225 -14.27 -21.40 7.87
C LEU A 225 -14.04 -21.38 6.34
N PRO A 226 -13.85 -22.55 5.70
CA PRO A 226 -13.30 -22.65 4.34
C PRO A 226 -14.21 -22.03 3.27
N GLU A 227 -15.52 -22.01 3.49
CA GLU A 227 -16.49 -21.38 2.57
C GLU A 227 -16.37 -19.86 2.53
N ARG A 228 -15.66 -19.24 3.48
CA ARG A 228 -15.58 -17.78 3.57
C ARG A 228 -14.46 -17.14 2.76
N LEU A 229 -13.45 -17.90 2.33
CA LEU A 229 -12.32 -17.30 1.62
C LEU A 229 -12.46 -17.49 0.11
N ASP A 230 -12.75 -16.39 -0.58
CA ASP A 230 -12.82 -16.34 -2.05
C ASP A 230 -11.54 -16.93 -2.71
N PRO A 231 -11.67 -17.77 -3.75
CA PRO A 231 -10.51 -18.41 -4.39
C PRO A 231 -9.48 -17.42 -4.96
N THR A 232 -9.94 -16.29 -5.51
CA THR A 232 -9.06 -15.24 -6.04
C THR A 232 -8.29 -14.59 -4.91
N LEU A 233 -8.98 -14.23 -3.83
CA LEU A 233 -8.35 -13.66 -2.63
C LEU A 233 -7.34 -14.62 -2.02
N LYS A 234 -7.70 -15.90 -1.89
CA LYS A 234 -6.80 -16.97 -1.40
C LYS A 234 -5.55 -17.08 -2.27
N LYS A 235 -5.71 -17.08 -3.60
CA LYS A 235 -4.59 -17.13 -4.53
C LYS A 235 -3.66 -15.93 -4.33
N ARG A 236 -4.19 -14.71 -4.22
CA ARG A 236 -3.37 -13.50 -3.97
C ARG A 236 -2.61 -13.58 -2.65
N ILE A 237 -3.24 -14.08 -1.57
CA ILE A 237 -2.58 -14.28 -0.28
C ILE A 237 -1.41 -15.27 -0.41
N LEU A 238 -1.58 -16.35 -1.18
CA LEU A 238 -0.51 -17.33 -1.42
C LEU A 238 0.59 -16.77 -2.33
N ASP A 239 0.23 -16.05 -3.40
CA ASP A 239 1.18 -15.34 -4.27
C ASP A 239 2.01 -14.35 -3.42
N PHE A 240 1.38 -13.69 -2.45
CA PHE A 240 2.06 -12.79 -1.52
C PHE A 240 2.95 -13.53 -0.53
N TYR A 241 2.50 -14.68 -0.02
CA TYR A 241 3.32 -15.54 0.82
C TYR A 241 4.61 -15.97 0.11
N ASP A 242 4.52 -16.29 -1.18
CA ASP A 242 5.68 -16.66 -2.00
C ASP A 242 6.58 -15.47 -2.34
N PHE A 243 6.05 -14.25 -2.41
CA PHE A 243 6.85 -13.03 -2.48
C PHE A 243 7.84 -12.94 -1.31
N PHE A 244 7.42 -13.22 -0.06
CA PHE A 244 8.32 -13.17 1.10
C PHE A 244 9.51 -14.10 0.98
N LYS A 245 9.32 -15.29 0.39
CA LYS A 245 10.39 -16.28 0.20
C LYS A 245 11.42 -15.83 -0.83
N LYS A 246 11.04 -14.94 -1.75
CA LYS A 246 11.89 -14.48 -2.86
C LYS A 246 12.62 -13.16 -2.58
N ILE A 247 12.18 -12.40 -1.57
CA ILE A 247 12.74 -11.07 -1.24
C ILE A 247 13.62 -11.06 0.02
N LYS A 248 13.61 -12.14 0.80
CA LYS A 248 14.63 -12.41 1.84
C LYS A 248 15.96 -12.75 1.19
#